data_AF-A0A357AIK8-F1
#
_entry.id   AF-A0A357AIK8-F1
#
_cell.length_a   1.000
_cell.length_b   1.000
_cell.length_c   1.000
_cell.angle_alpha   90.00
_cell.angle_beta   90.00
_cell.angle_gamma   90.00
#
_symmetry.space_group_name_H-M   'P 1'
#
loop_
_entity.id
_entity.type
_entity.pdbx_description
1 polymer ?
#
loop_
_entity_poly.entity_id
_entity_poly.type
_entity_poly.pdbx_seq_one_letter_code
_entity_poly.pdbx_strand_id
1 'polypeptide(L)' 'MSFADKIFIEMCQDILENGYSDEGADVRPRWTDGTPAHTRKKFGIVNRYDLAREFPIITLR' A
#
# COMPACT_ATOMS: atom_id res chain seq x y z
N MET A 1 -1.59 3.62 -18.69
CA MET A 1 -1.32 3.15 -17.32
C MET A 1 -0.51 1.88 -17.45
N SER A 2 0.71 1.84 -16.89
CA SER A 2 1.60 0.66 -16.98
C SER A 2 0.98 -0.53 -16.24
N PHE A 3 1.49 -1.74 -16.44
CA PHE A 3 1.03 -2.89 -15.65
C PHE A 3 1.42 -2.73 -14.17
N ALA A 4 2.58 -2.13 -13.88
CA ALA A 4 2.96 -1.77 -12.52
C ALA A 4 1.98 -0.81 -11.83
N ASP A 5 1.48 0.20 -12.55
CA ASP A 5 0.48 1.15 -12.03
C ASP A 5 -0.85 0.47 -11.68
N LYS A 6 -1.30 -0.46 -12.52
CA LYS A 6 -2.56 -1.19 -12.29
C LYS A 6 -2.47 -2.04 -11.02
N ILE A 7 -1.41 -2.83 -10.89
CA ILE A 7 -1.14 -3.62 -9.68
C ILE A 7 -1.07 -2.72 -8.45
N PHE A 8 -0.40 -1.57 -8.55
CA PHE A 8 -0.27 -0.63 -7.43
C PHE A 8 -1.63 -0.09 -6.98
N ILE A 9 -2.48 0.32 -7.92
CA ILE A 9 -3.84 0.80 -7.61
C ILE A 9 -4.68 -0.31 -6.96
N GLU A 10 -4.69 -1.50 -7.56
CA GLU A 10 -5.46 -2.65 -7.05
C GLU A 10 -5.03 -3.02 -5.63
N MET A 11 -3.73 -3.06 -5.36
CA MET A 11 -3.19 -3.30 -4.02
C MET A 11 -3.61 -2.20 -3.03
N CYS A 12 -3.51 -0.92 -3.41
CA CYS A 12 -3.92 0.19 -2.54
C CYS A 12 -5.42 0.12 -2.22
N GLN A 13 -6.27 -0.13 -3.22
CA GLN A 13 -7.70 -0.29 -3.05
C GLN A 13 -8.03 -1.44 -2.08
N ASP A 14 -7.39 -2.59 -2.26
CA ASP A 14 -7.59 -3.75 -1.40
C ASP A 14 -7.13 -3.51 0.06
N ILE A 15 -6.05 -2.75 0.29
CA ILE A 15 -5.63 -2.34 1.64
C ILE A 15 -6.66 -1.38 2.26
N LEU A 16 -7.22 -0.45 1.48
CA LEU A 16 -8.21 0.50 1.98
C LEU A 16 -9.53 -0.20 2.34
N GLU A 17 -9.98 -1.12 1.50
CA GLU A 17 -11.25 -1.84 1.67
C GLU A 17 -11.15 -2.97 2.70
N ASN A 18 -10.10 -3.79 2.63
CA ASN A 18 -9.98 -5.06 3.36
C ASN A 18 -8.79 -5.12 4.33
N GLY A 19 -8.02 -4.04 4.47
CA GLY A 19 -6.86 -4.01 5.36
C GLY A 19 -7.22 -4.01 6.85
N TYR A 20 -6.36 -4.59 7.67
CA TYR A 20 -6.47 -4.55 9.11
C TYR A 20 -6.02 -3.18 9.64
N SER A 21 -6.87 -2.53 10.44
CA SER A 21 -6.57 -1.26 11.12
C SER A 21 -5.93 -1.51 12.49
N ASP A 22 -4.90 -0.74 12.83
CA ASP A 22 -4.33 -0.71 14.18
C ASP A 22 -4.92 0.41 15.07
N GLU A 23 -6.03 1.02 14.64
CA GLU A 23 -6.81 1.94 15.48
C GLU A 23 -7.20 1.27 16.80
N GLY A 24 -6.97 1.98 17.92
CA GLY A 24 -7.19 1.47 19.26
C GLY A 24 -5.99 0.75 19.89
N ALA A 25 -4.93 0.47 19.14
CA ALA A 25 -3.65 0.06 19.71
C ALA A 25 -2.81 1.27 20.14
N ASP A 26 -1.99 1.12 21.20
CA ASP A 26 -1.00 2.13 21.57
C ASP A 26 0.20 2.07 20.62
N VAL A 27 0.06 2.73 19.47
CA VAL A 27 1.10 2.82 18.46
C VAL A 27 2.15 3.85 18.88
N ARG A 28 3.43 3.62 18.62
CA ARG A 28 4.52 4.58 18.90
C ARG A 28 4.60 5.76 17.90
N PRO A 29 4.36 5.58 16.59
CA PRO A 29 4.42 6.67 15.62
C PRO A 29 3.43 7.81 15.92
N ARG A 30 3.87 9.05 15.65
CA ARG A 30 3.12 10.28 15.88
C ARG A 30 3.28 11.21 14.68
N TRP A 31 2.23 11.96 14.35
CA TRP A 31 2.26 13.06 13.39
C TRP A 31 2.94 14.30 13.98
N THR A 32 3.18 15.34 13.16
CA THR A 32 3.82 16.59 13.60
C THR A 32 3.04 17.34 14.66
N ASP A 33 1.72 17.12 14.72
CA ASP A 33 0.82 17.67 15.73
C ASP A 33 0.73 16.81 17.01
N GLY A 34 1.47 15.70 17.07
CA GLY A 34 1.50 14.77 18.20
C GLY A 34 0.37 13.73 18.19
N THR A 35 -0.52 13.71 17.20
CA THR A 35 -1.56 12.68 17.10
C THR A 35 -0.97 11.31 16.71
N PRO A 36 -1.52 10.17 17.19
CA PRO A 36 -1.07 8.83 16.78
C PRO A 36 -1.18 8.59 15.26
N ALA A 37 -0.10 8.09 14.65
CA ALA A 37 -0.09 7.75 13.23
C ALA A 37 -0.44 6.26 13.02
N HIS A 38 -1.73 6.01 12.81
CA HIS A 38 -2.30 4.67 12.59
C HIS A 38 -2.15 4.19 11.14
N THR A 39 -2.23 2.87 10.94
CA THR A 39 -2.10 2.22 9.64
C THR A 39 -3.23 1.25 9.32
N ARG A 40 -3.57 1.15 8.04
CA ARG A 40 -4.24 -0.04 7.46
C ARG A 40 -3.23 -0.88 6.72
N LYS A 41 -3.25 -2.19 6.93
CA LYS A 41 -2.24 -3.10 6.35
C LYS A 41 -2.81 -4.43 5.94
N LYS A 42 -2.16 -5.06 4.96
CA LYS A 42 -2.42 -6.43 4.52
C LYS A 42 -1.12 -7.23 4.51
N PHE A 43 -1.18 -8.48 4.92
CA PHE A 43 -0.01 -9.35 5.05
C PHE A 43 0.11 -10.29 3.85
N GLY A 44 1.33 -10.49 3.35
CA GLY A 44 1.62 -11.53 2.35
C GLY A 44 1.26 -11.22 0.90
N ILE A 45 1.42 -9.96 0.45
CA ILE A 45 1.19 -9.58 -0.95
C ILE A 45 2.40 -9.94 -1.82
N VAL A 46 2.16 -10.53 -3.00
CA VAL A 46 3.18 -10.91 -3.98
C VAL A 46 2.78 -10.41 -5.37
N ASN A 47 3.62 -9.56 -5.96
CA ASN A 47 3.44 -9.07 -7.34
C ASN A 47 4.44 -9.74 -8.27
N ARG A 48 4.01 -10.11 -9.47
CA ARG A 48 4.84 -10.78 -10.49
C ARG A 48 4.86 -9.96 -11.76
N TYR A 49 6.06 -9.78 -12.31
CA TYR A 49 6.29 -8.99 -13.51
C TYR A 49 7.04 -9.82 -14.55
N ASP A 50 6.64 -9.66 -15.81
CA ASP A 50 7.37 -10.21 -16.96
C ASP A 50 8.25 -9.10 -17.55
N LEU A 51 9.56 -9.19 -17.28
CA LEU A 51 10.53 -8.16 -17.67
C LEU A 51 10.79 -8.14 -19.18
N ALA A 52 10.38 -9.16 -19.93
CA ALA A 52 10.46 -9.13 -21.39
C ALA A 52 9.36 -8.22 -22.01
N ARG A 53 8.31 -7.89 -21.25
CA ARG A 53 7.17 -7.09 -21.74
C ARG A 53 7.30 -5.62 -21.40
N GLU A 54 7.65 -5.30 -20.16
CA GLU A 54 7.85 -3.92 -19.71
C GLU A 54 8.79 -3.84 -18.50
N PHE A 55 9.40 -2.67 -18.32
CA PHE A 55 10.13 -2.34 -17.10
C PHE A 55 9.14 -1.91 -16.01
N PRO A 56 9.10 -2.60 -14.84
CA PRO A 56 8.08 -2.36 -13.83
C PRO A 56 8.40 -1.11 -13.01
N ILE A 57 7.97 0.04 -13.52
CA ILE A 57 8.08 1.34 -12.85
C ILE A 57 6.70 1.97 -12.69
N ILE A 58 6.41 2.44 -11.47
CA ILE A 58 5.19 3.18 -11.18
C ILE A 58 5.33 4.60 -11.73
N THR A 59 4.32 5.06 -12.45
CA THR A 59 4.24 6.41 -13.02
C THR A 59 3.24 7.31 -12.28
N LEU A 60 2.49 6.73 -11.36
CA LEU A 60 1.56 7.41 -10.45
C LEU A 60 2.29 8.07 -9.28
N ARG A 61 1.65 9.08 -8.69
CA ARG A 61 2.14 9.85 -7.54
C ARG A 61 0.98 10.31 -6.66
#